data_AF-A0A376NVX8-F1
#
_entry.id   AF-A0A376NVX8-F1
#
_cell.length_a   1.000
_cell.length_b   1.000
_cell.length_c   1.000
_cell.angle_alpha   90.00
_cell.angle_beta   90.00
_cell.angle_gamma   90.00
#
_symmetry.space_group_name_H-M   'P 1'
#
loop_
_entity.id
_entity.type
_entity.pdbx_description
1 polymer ?
#
loop_
_entity_poly.entity_id
_entity_poly.type
_entity_poly.pdbx_seq_one_letter_code
_entity_poly.pdbx_strand_id
1 'polypeptide(L)'
;MVRQEMYNRYGESAYEDGYRIYTTITRKVQQAAQQAVRNNVLDYDMRHGYRGPANVLWKVGESAWDNNKITDTLKALPTYGPLLPAAVTSANPQQATAMLADGSTVALSMEGVRWARPYRSDTQQGPTPRKVTDVLQTGQQSGFVRLAMHGGWHKCRK
;
A
#
# COMPACT_ATOMS: atom_id res chain seq x y z
N MET A 1 -19.11 -7.31 12.88
CA MET A 1 -19.43 -8.06 14.11
C MET A 1 -20.76 -7.59 14.69
N VAL A 2 -20.85 -6.46 15.38
CA VAL A 2 -22.09 -6.00 16.07
C VAL A 2 -23.30 -5.90 15.14
N ARG A 3 -23.15 -5.32 13.95
CA ARG A 3 -24.23 -5.24 12.95
C ARG A 3 -24.79 -6.62 12.57
N GLN A 4 -23.90 -7.58 12.31
CA GLN A 4 -24.31 -8.94 11.92
C GLN A 4 -25.02 -9.64 13.08
N GLU A 5 -24.53 -9.47 14.31
CA GLU A 5 -25.15 -10.03 15.51
C GLU A 5 -26.55 -9.46 15.77
N MET A 6 -26.73 -8.15 15.59
CA MET A 6 -28.04 -7.50 15.72
C MET A 6 -29.02 -7.97 14.65
N TYR A 7 -28.56 -8.10 13.40
CA TYR A 7 -29.39 -8.65 12.33
C TYR A 7 -29.80 -10.10 12.61
N ASN A 8 -28.90 -10.93 13.12
CA ASN A 8 -29.22 -12.32 13.47
C ASN A 8 -30.27 -12.42 14.60
N ARG A 9 -30.31 -11.45 15.52
CA ARG A 9 -31.24 -11.46 16.67
C ARG A 9 -32.56 -10.76 16.40
N TYR A 10 -32.55 -9.69 15.62
CA TYR A 10 -33.70 -8.78 15.46
C TYR A 10 -34.09 -8.55 14.00
N GLY A 11 -33.43 -9.19 13.04
CA GLY A 11 -33.74 -9.07 11.62
C GLY A 11 -33.59 -7.64 11.09
N GLU A 12 -34.49 -7.22 10.21
CA GLU A 12 -34.50 -5.85 9.66
C GLU A 12 -34.85 -4.78 10.70
N SER A 13 -35.65 -5.12 11.72
CA SER A 13 -36.02 -4.22 12.82
C SER A 13 -34.81 -3.69 13.60
N ALA A 14 -33.66 -4.40 13.53
CA ALA A 14 -32.39 -3.93 14.06
C ALA A 14 -31.94 -2.54 13.52
N TYR A 15 -32.40 -2.16 12.33
CA TYR A 15 -32.05 -0.89 11.67
C TYR A 15 -33.10 0.21 11.86
N GLU A 16 -34.32 -0.14 12.25
CA GLU A 16 -35.47 0.77 12.30
C GLU A 16 -35.71 1.31 13.71
N ASP A 17 -35.50 0.47 14.73
CA ASP A 17 -35.87 0.79 16.12
C ASP A 17 -34.84 1.66 16.87
N GLY A 18 -33.73 2.05 16.24
CA GLY A 18 -32.76 2.99 16.83
C GLY A 18 -31.99 2.46 18.04
N TYR A 19 -31.75 1.14 18.13
CA TYR A 19 -31.03 0.52 19.25
C TYR A 19 -29.66 1.16 19.52
N ARG A 20 -29.34 1.42 20.80
CA ARG A 20 -28.01 1.85 21.26
C ARG A 20 -27.23 0.66 21.79
N ILE A 21 -26.19 0.24 21.06
CA ILE A 21 -25.35 -0.90 21.46
C ILE A 21 -24.09 -0.39 22.15
N TYR A 22 -23.90 -0.80 23.40
CA TYR A 22 -22.66 -0.57 24.15
C TYR A 22 -21.80 -1.83 24.09
N THR A 23 -20.61 -1.71 23.52
CA THR A 23 -19.68 -2.85 23.39
C THR A 23 -18.61 -2.80 24.48
N THR A 24 -18.01 -3.94 24.76
CA THR A 24 -16.83 -4.05 25.65
C THR A 24 -15.53 -3.57 24.99
N ILE A 25 -15.57 -3.19 23.71
CA ILE A 25 -14.39 -2.76 22.95
C ILE A 25 -14.03 -1.34 23.37
N THR A 26 -12.82 -1.17 23.90
CA THR A 26 -12.28 0.16 24.17
C THR A 26 -11.52 0.69 22.95
N ARG A 27 -11.65 1.99 22.68
CA ARG A 27 -10.98 2.66 21.54
C ARG A 27 -9.47 2.42 21.53
N LYS A 28 -8.83 2.52 22.70
CA LYS A 28 -7.38 2.37 22.86
C LYS A 28 -6.88 0.98 22.44
N VAL A 29 -7.52 -0.07 22.95
CA VAL A 29 -7.13 -1.46 22.63
C VAL A 29 -7.45 -1.78 21.18
N GLN A 30 -8.58 -1.30 20.65
CA GLN A 30 -8.95 -1.53 19.26
C GLN A 30 -7.95 -0.90 18.28
N GLN A 31 -7.53 0.33 18.52
CA GLN A 31 -6.52 0.99 17.68
C GLN A 31 -5.17 0.28 17.76
N ALA A 32 -4.73 -0.11 18.96
CA ALA A 32 -3.49 -0.87 19.16
C ALA A 32 -3.52 -2.23 18.44
N ALA A 33 -4.63 -2.97 18.54
CA ALA A 33 -4.80 -4.25 17.87
C ALA A 33 -4.77 -4.10 16.34
N GLN A 34 -5.47 -3.10 15.79
CA GLN A 34 -5.44 -2.80 14.36
C GLN A 34 -4.03 -2.47 13.87
N GLN A 35 -3.29 -1.66 14.64
CA GLN A 35 -1.92 -1.29 14.30
C GLN A 35 -0.97 -2.49 14.36
N ALA A 36 -1.08 -3.32 15.40
CA ALA A 36 -0.27 -4.51 15.59
C ALA A 36 -0.46 -5.52 14.44
N VAL A 37 -1.70 -5.82 14.08
CA VAL A 37 -2.00 -6.73 12.96
C VAL A 37 -1.42 -6.18 11.65
N ARG A 38 -1.65 -4.90 11.35
CA ARG A 38 -1.14 -4.27 10.13
C ARG A 38 0.38 -4.30 10.07
N ASN A 39 1.06 -3.92 11.14
CA ASN A 39 2.52 -3.93 11.19
C ASN A 39 3.06 -5.35 10.99
N ASN A 40 2.53 -6.34 11.72
CA ASN A 40 3.01 -7.72 11.60
C ASN A 40 2.81 -8.30 10.19
N VAL A 41 1.69 -8.01 9.53
CA VAL A 41 1.44 -8.46 8.15
C VAL A 41 2.41 -7.79 7.18
N LEU A 42 2.64 -6.48 7.32
CA LEU A 42 3.60 -5.76 6.48
C LEU A 42 5.04 -6.25 6.72
N ASP A 43 5.44 -6.44 7.97
CA ASP A 43 6.77 -6.92 8.34
C ASP A 43 6.98 -8.38 7.88
N TYR A 44 5.93 -9.20 7.90
CA TYR A 44 5.96 -10.52 7.29
C TYR A 44 6.18 -10.41 5.78
N ASP A 45 5.39 -9.60 5.07
CA ASP A 45 5.52 -9.42 3.63
C ASP A 45 6.92 -8.93 3.23
N MET A 46 7.45 -7.93 3.97
CA MET A 46 8.77 -7.39 3.76
C MET A 46 9.90 -8.42 3.95
N ARG A 47 9.71 -9.38 4.87
CA ARG A 47 10.65 -10.49 5.10
C ARG A 47 10.57 -11.60 4.07
N HIS A 48 9.53 -11.66 3.23
CA HIS A 48 9.46 -12.63 2.14
C HIS A 48 9.92 -12.00 0.81
N GLY A 49 9.89 -10.68 0.74
CA GLY A 49 10.39 -9.93 -0.40
C GLY A 49 9.28 -9.49 -1.34
N TYR A 50 9.68 -8.77 -2.37
CA TYR A 50 8.82 -8.08 -3.30
C TYR A 50 8.38 -8.97 -4.46
N ARG A 51 7.06 -9.07 -4.65
CA ARG A 51 6.40 -9.88 -5.69
C ARG A 51 6.16 -9.16 -7.02
N GLY A 52 6.77 -8.00 -7.25
CA GLY A 52 6.51 -7.19 -8.44
C GLY A 52 5.38 -6.15 -8.26
N PRO A 53 5.17 -5.29 -9.27
CA PRO A 53 4.22 -4.18 -9.18
C PRO A 53 2.78 -4.67 -9.12
N ALA A 54 1.89 -3.84 -8.56
CA ALA A 54 0.46 -4.18 -8.50
C ALA A 54 -0.19 -4.10 -9.89
N ASN A 55 0.24 -3.13 -10.69
CA ASN A 55 -0.15 -2.98 -12.08
C ASN A 55 0.96 -2.26 -12.87
N VAL A 56 0.89 -2.30 -14.19
CA VAL A 56 1.77 -1.52 -15.08
C VAL A 56 0.86 -0.64 -15.94
N LEU A 57 0.95 0.68 -15.75
CA LEU A 57 0.12 1.66 -16.47
C LEU A 57 0.66 1.88 -17.89
N TRP A 58 1.99 2.01 -18.03
CA TRP A 58 2.68 2.07 -19.32
C TRP A 58 4.06 1.43 -19.22
N LYS A 59 4.64 1.02 -20.36
CA LYS A 59 5.98 0.41 -20.40
C LYS A 59 7.06 1.44 -20.71
N VAL A 60 8.29 1.12 -20.31
CA VAL A 60 9.48 1.92 -20.66
C VAL A 60 9.64 1.88 -22.18
N GLY A 61 9.53 3.04 -22.84
CA GLY A 61 9.57 3.18 -24.30
C GLY A 61 8.22 3.51 -24.96
N GLU A 62 7.11 3.42 -24.22
CA GLU A 62 5.81 3.96 -24.66
C GLU A 62 5.69 5.44 -24.27
N SER A 63 4.75 6.15 -24.92
CA SER A 63 4.42 7.51 -24.50
C SER A 63 3.91 7.49 -23.06
N ALA A 64 4.56 8.28 -22.21
CA ALA A 64 4.12 8.45 -20.83
C ALA A 64 2.66 8.93 -20.82
N TRP A 65 1.86 8.34 -19.94
CA TRP A 65 0.48 8.80 -19.76
C TRP A 65 0.45 10.23 -19.26
N ASP A 66 -0.57 10.98 -19.65
CA ASP A 66 -0.80 12.31 -19.09
C ASP A 66 -1.00 12.22 -17.57
N ASN A 67 -0.49 13.20 -16.84
CA ASN A 67 -0.55 13.26 -15.38
C ASN A 67 -2.00 13.22 -14.86
N ASN A 68 -2.94 13.77 -15.63
CA ASN A 68 -4.37 13.72 -15.32
C ASN A 68 -4.92 12.29 -15.38
N LYS A 69 -4.56 11.55 -16.44
CA LYS A 69 -4.96 10.15 -16.59
C LYS A 69 -4.38 9.29 -15.46
N ILE A 70 -3.15 9.55 -15.05
CA ILE A 70 -2.51 8.86 -13.92
C ILE A 70 -3.29 9.12 -12.63
N THR A 71 -3.53 10.38 -12.28
CA THR A 71 -4.26 10.72 -11.04
C THR A 71 -5.69 10.17 -11.04
N ASP A 72 -6.40 10.19 -12.17
CA ASP A 72 -7.75 9.61 -12.26
C ASP A 72 -7.75 8.10 -12.03
N THR A 73 -6.78 7.37 -12.61
CA THR A 73 -6.64 5.93 -12.33
C THR A 73 -6.27 5.63 -10.88
N LEU A 74 -5.45 6.46 -10.25
CA LEU A 74 -5.05 6.30 -8.85
C LEU A 74 -6.20 6.65 -7.89
N LYS A 75 -7.04 7.64 -8.22
CA LYS A 75 -8.23 8.02 -7.44
C LYS A 75 -9.31 6.95 -7.46
N ALA A 76 -9.42 6.19 -8.54
CA ALA A 76 -10.34 5.06 -8.63
C ALA A 76 -9.98 3.91 -7.66
N LEU A 77 -8.76 3.90 -7.11
CA LEU A 77 -8.30 2.85 -6.22
C LEU A 77 -8.61 3.16 -4.76
N PRO A 78 -9.08 2.16 -3.99
CA PRO A 78 -9.27 2.32 -2.56
C PRO A 78 -7.93 2.52 -1.85
N THR A 79 -7.88 3.47 -0.91
CA THR A 79 -6.76 3.67 0.01
C THR A 79 -6.91 2.75 1.23
N TYR A 80 -5.83 2.09 1.63
CA TYR A 80 -5.85 1.14 2.74
C TYR A 80 -5.00 1.64 3.91
N GLY A 81 -5.61 2.44 4.80
CA GLY A 81 -4.90 3.00 5.95
C GLY A 81 -3.72 3.89 5.50
N PRO A 82 -2.48 3.63 5.94
CA PRO A 82 -1.31 4.44 5.58
C PRO A 82 -0.74 4.13 4.18
N LEU A 83 -1.37 3.23 3.43
CA LEU A 83 -0.93 2.79 2.11
C LEU A 83 -1.59 3.66 1.05
N LEU A 84 -0.80 4.47 0.36
CA LEU A 84 -1.25 5.38 -0.69
C LEU A 84 -0.87 4.85 -2.08
N PRO A 85 -1.82 4.74 -3.03
CA PRO A 85 -1.49 4.28 -4.38
C PRO A 85 -0.59 5.31 -5.08
N ALA A 86 0.44 4.82 -5.77
CA ALA A 86 1.38 5.68 -6.48
C ALA A 86 1.81 5.08 -7.82
N ALA A 87 2.11 5.95 -8.78
CA ALA A 87 2.66 5.58 -10.09
C ALA A 87 4.09 6.11 -10.24
N VAL A 88 5.01 5.28 -10.70
CA VAL A 88 6.41 5.67 -10.91
C VAL A 88 6.51 6.49 -12.20
N THR A 89 6.80 7.79 -12.07
CA THR A 89 6.97 8.68 -13.23
C THR A 89 8.40 8.68 -13.75
N SER A 90 9.38 8.61 -12.85
CA SER A 90 10.81 8.51 -13.19
C SER A 90 11.54 7.55 -12.27
N ALA A 91 12.52 6.83 -12.80
CA ALA A 91 13.37 5.93 -12.02
C ALA A 91 14.82 6.08 -12.48
N ASN A 92 15.72 6.35 -11.53
CA ASN A 92 17.16 6.36 -11.76
C ASN A 92 17.83 5.34 -10.81
N PRO A 93 19.13 5.03 -10.96
CA PRO A 93 19.77 3.99 -10.14
C PRO A 93 19.79 4.27 -8.63
N GLN A 94 19.67 5.54 -8.22
CA GLN A 94 19.80 6.01 -6.83
C GLN A 94 18.45 6.32 -6.16
N GLN A 95 17.47 6.78 -6.93
CA GLN A 95 16.13 7.20 -6.49
C GLN A 95 15.08 7.02 -7.60
N ALA A 96 13.82 6.86 -7.19
CA ALA A 96 12.66 6.89 -8.08
C ALA A 96 11.69 7.97 -7.62
N THR A 97 11.01 8.62 -8.57
CA THR A 97 9.92 9.55 -8.29
C THR A 97 8.60 8.84 -8.53
N ALA A 98 7.73 8.84 -7.53
CA ALA A 98 6.37 8.33 -7.65
C ALA A 98 5.36 9.46 -7.46
N MET A 99 4.31 9.50 -8.28
CA MET A 99 3.19 10.42 -8.15
C MET A 99 2.05 9.74 -7.40
N LEU A 100 1.47 10.44 -6.43
CA LEU A 100 0.32 10.00 -5.64
C LEU A 100 -1.00 10.40 -6.31
N ALA A 101 -2.11 9.86 -5.80
CA ALA A 101 -3.46 10.15 -6.30
C ALA A 101 -3.89 11.63 -6.18
N ASP A 102 -3.26 12.39 -5.28
CA ASP A 102 -3.47 13.82 -5.10
C ASP A 102 -2.65 14.69 -6.08
N GLY A 103 -1.80 14.06 -6.90
CA GLY A 103 -0.89 14.74 -7.82
C GLY A 103 0.44 15.19 -7.19
N SER A 104 0.63 14.98 -5.89
CA SER A 104 1.92 15.21 -5.24
C SER A 104 2.94 14.14 -5.68
N THR A 105 4.21 14.50 -5.66
CA THR A 105 5.31 13.60 -6.01
C THR A 105 6.15 13.30 -4.79
N VAL A 106 6.55 12.03 -4.65
CA VAL A 106 7.38 11.53 -3.58
C VAL A 106 8.64 10.89 -4.14
N ALA A 107 9.78 11.19 -3.51
CA ALA A 107 11.06 10.59 -3.85
C ALA A 107 11.27 9.33 -3.00
N LEU A 108 11.52 8.21 -3.68
CA LEU A 108 11.87 6.92 -3.11
C LEU A 108 13.38 6.73 -3.26
N SER A 109 14.10 6.85 -2.15
CA SER A 109 15.53 6.61 -2.10
C SER A 109 15.85 5.10 -2.12
N MET A 110 17.10 4.75 -2.37
CA MET A 110 17.57 3.37 -2.31
C MET A 110 17.28 2.70 -0.96
N GLU A 111 17.35 3.44 0.16
CA GLU A 111 16.98 2.92 1.48
C GLU A 111 15.51 2.51 1.55
N GLY A 112 14.64 3.32 0.94
CA GLY A 112 13.20 3.07 0.81
C GLY A 112 12.84 1.78 0.07
N VAL A 113 13.73 1.34 -0.82
CA VAL A 113 13.53 0.25 -1.78
C VAL A 113 14.42 -0.97 -1.47
N ARG A 114 15.40 -0.84 -0.58
CA ARG A 114 16.39 -1.90 -0.26
C ARG A 114 15.76 -3.19 0.26
N TRP A 115 14.63 -3.10 0.95
CA TRP A 115 13.90 -4.26 1.46
C TRP A 115 13.29 -5.11 0.34
N ALA A 116 13.02 -4.53 -0.82
CA ALA A 116 12.23 -5.12 -1.90
C ALA A 116 13.05 -6.09 -2.77
N ARG A 117 13.66 -7.09 -2.13
CA ARG A 117 14.33 -8.23 -2.77
C ARG A 117 13.31 -9.05 -3.57
N PRO A 118 13.61 -9.53 -4.77
CA PRO A 118 12.66 -10.34 -5.54
C PRO A 118 12.19 -11.57 -4.75
N TYR A 119 10.89 -11.74 -4.60
CA TYR A 119 10.31 -12.95 -4.01
C TYR A 119 10.55 -14.14 -4.95
N ARG A 120 11.11 -15.25 -4.45
CA ARG A 120 11.23 -16.51 -5.20
C ARG A 120 10.32 -17.60 -4.63
N SER A 121 10.42 -17.86 -3.33
CA SER A 121 9.56 -18.79 -2.59
C SER A 121 9.42 -18.33 -1.15
N ASP A 122 8.56 -19.01 -0.39
CA ASP A 122 8.35 -18.71 1.04
C ASP A 122 9.64 -18.86 1.88
N THR A 123 10.57 -19.69 1.41
CA THR A 123 11.86 -19.96 2.07
C THR A 123 13.07 -19.29 1.40
N GLN A 124 12.91 -18.71 0.21
CA GLN A 124 14.02 -18.09 -0.53
C GLN A 124 13.68 -16.70 -1.07
N GLN A 125 14.58 -15.76 -0.77
CA GLN A 125 14.62 -14.45 -1.37
C GLN A 125 15.64 -14.40 -2.50
N GLY A 126 15.39 -13.53 -3.48
CA GLY A 126 16.38 -13.12 -4.48
C GLY A 126 17.51 -12.27 -3.89
N PRO A 127 18.48 -11.88 -4.74
CA PRO A 127 19.60 -11.04 -4.33
C PRO A 127 19.13 -9.67 -3.82
N THR A 128 19.94 -9.04 -2.96
CA THR A 128 19.67 -7.67 -2.52
C THR A 128 19.79 -6.72 -3.71
N PRO A 129 18.77 -5.90 -4.01
CA PRO A 129 18.84 -4.90 -5.06
C PRO A 129 20.03 -3.98 -4.84
N ARG A 130 20.75 -3.65 -5.92
CA ARG A 130 21.88 -2.69 -5.86
C ARG A 130 21.51 -1.35 -6.46
N LYS A 131 20.48 -1.32 -7.31
CA LYS A 131 19.96 -0.11 -7.94
C LYS A 131 18.45 -0.04 -7.75
N VAL A 132 17.90 1.17 -7.67
CA VAL A 132 16.44 1.36 -7.59
C VAL A 132 15.75 0.86 -8.87
N THR A 133 16.40 0.97 -10.02
CA THR A 133 15.93 0.46 -11.31
C THR A 133 15.77 -1.07 -11.37
N ASP A 134 16.40 -1.81 -10.45
CA ASP A 134 16.25 -3.26 -10.34
C ASP A 134 14.85 -3.64 -9.79
N VAL A 135 14.18 -2.68 -9.12
CA VAL A 135 12.95 -2.91 -8.36
C VAL A 135 11.77 -2.07 -8.88
N LEU A 136 12.05 -0.88 -9.39
CA LEU A 136 11.08 0.08 -9.87
C LEU A 136 11.43 0.45 -11.31
N GLN A 137 10.43 0.38 -12.19
CA GLN A 137 10.52 0.91 -13.54
C GLN A 137 9.46 1.97 -13.75
N THR A 138 9.74 2.91 -14.67
CA THR A 138 8.78 3.95 -15.07
C THR A 138 7.51 3.33 -15.64
N GLY A 139 6.37 3.91 -15.29
CA GLY A 139 5.06 3.41 -15.71
C GLY A 139 4.54 2.22 -14.94
N GLN A 140 5.32 1.68 -13.99
CA GLN A 140 4.78 0.78 -13.01
C GLN A 140 3.88 1.55 -12.05
N GLN A 141 2.67 1.03 -11.84
CA GLN A 141 1.91 1.34 -10.65
C GLN A 141 2.62 0.60 -9.51
N SER A 142 3.56 1.29 -8.86
CA SER A 142 4.17 0.74 -7.66
C SER A 142 3.04 0.50 -6.68
N GLY A 143 2.91 -0.73 -6.21
CA GLY A 143 2.08 -1.00 -5.04
C GLY A 143 2.37 0.06 -3.96
N PHE A 144 1.31 0.39 -3.23
CA PHE A 144 1.19 1.48 -2.28
C PHE A 144 2.49 1.97 -1.62
N VAL A 145 2.67 3.28 -1.52
CA VAL A 145 3.80 3.89 -0.81
C VAL A 145 3.36 4.24 0.61
N ARG A 146 4.26 4.04 1.59
CA ARG A 146 4.07 4.38 3.01
C ARG A 146 5.19 5.30 3.46
N LEU A 147 4.85 6.32 4.25
CA LEU A 147 5.86 7.12 4.96
C LEU A 147 6.45 6.31 6.12
N ALA A 148 7.77 6.16 6.12
CA ALA A 148 8.55 5.63 7.23
C ALA A 148 8.43 6.55 8.44
N MET A 149 8.52 5.98 9.65
CA MET A 149 8.55 6.76 10.89
C MET A 149 9.74 7.74 10.98
N HIS A 150 10.79 7.56 10.16
CA HIS A 150 11.95 8.45 10.07
C HIS A 150 11.85 9.51 8.94
N GLY A 151 10.67 9.72 8.34
CA GLY A 151 10.45 10.72 7.30
C GLY A 151 10.85 10.32 5.87
N GLY A 152 11.45 9.13 5.69
CA GLY A 152 11.68 8.53 4.36
C GLY A 152 10.42 7.85 3.82
N TRP A 153 10.28 7.67 2.50
CA TRP A 153 9.18 6.90 1.93
C TRP A 153 9.62 5.46 1.64
N HIS A 154 8.81 4.49 2.04
CA HIS A 154 8.97 3.08 1.73
C HIS A 154 7.91 2.63 0.74
N LYS A 155 8.33 1.80 -0.21
CA LYS A 155 7.40 1.02 -1.01
C LYS A 155 6.71 -0.03 -0.12
N CYS A 156 5.45 -0.34 -0.37
CA CYS A 156 4.69 -1.43 0.24
C CYS A 156 3.79 -2.10 -0.81
N ARG A 157 3.31 -3.32 -0.54
CA ARG A 157 2.26 -3.96 -1.34
C ARG A 157 1.18 -4.49 -0.40
N LYS A 158 -0.07 -4.45 -0.86
CA LYS A 158 -1.22 -5.07 -0.17
C LYS A 158 -1.32 -6.53 -0.56
#